data_AF-A0A6L3SQW8-F1
#
_entry.id   AF-A0A6L3SQW8-F1
#
_cell.length_a   1.000
_cell.length_b   1.000
_cell.length_c   1.000
_cell.angle_alpha   90.00
_cell.angle_beta   90.00
_cell.angle_gamma   90.00
#
_symmetry.space_group_name_H-M   'P 1'
#
loop_
_entity.id
_entity.type
_entity.pdbx_description
1 polymer ?
#
loop_
_entity_poly.entity_id
_entity_poly.type
_entity_poly.pdbx_seq_one_letter_code
_entity_poly.pdbx_strand_id
1 'polypeptide(L)' 'MIDLNAATAEELDAIPALKGHGFEIVRYREERGRFTSLRQLDEVPGLAGKTDGVGEAVTIADA' A
#
# COMPACT_ATOMS: atom_id res chain seq x y z
N MET A 1 -11.34 -6.27 -0.87
CA MET A 1 -10.49 -5.16 -0.39
C MET A 1 -9.75 -5.61 0.85
N ILE A 2 -8.47 -5.30 0.94
CA ILE A 2 -7.64 -5.56 2.12
C ILE A 2 -7.21 -4.24 2.76
N ASP A 3 -7.04 -4.22 4.09
CA ASP A 3 -6.59 -3.00 4.78
C ASP A 3 -5.09 -2.77 4.54
N LEU A 4 -4.77 -1.64 3.90
CA LEU A 4 -3.41 -1.23 3.58
C LEU A 4 -2.52 -1.11 4.82
N ASN A 5 -3.10 -0.87 6.00
CA ASN A 5 -2.38 -0.73 7.26
C ASN A 5 -2.25 -2.04 8.06
N ALA A 6 -2.90 -3.13 7.63
CA ALA A 6 -2.88 -4.41 8.33
C ALA A 6 -2.38 -5.57 7.47
N ALA A 7 -2.57 -5.50 6.14
CA ALA A 7 -2.17 -6.55 5.20
C ALA A 7 -0.68 -6.88 5.28
N THR A 8 -0.32 -8.14 5.06
CA THR A 8 1.08 -8.57 4.97
C THR A 8 1.72 -8.10 3.67
N ALA A 9 3.05 -8.17 3.60
CA ALA A 9 3.77 -7.86 2.36
C ALA A 9 3.34 -8.80 1.22
N GLU A 10 3.12 -10.08 1.49
CA GLU A 10 2.67 -11.07 0.50
C GLU A 10 1.25 -10.79 0.00
N GLU A 11 0.33 -10.39 0.88
CA GLU A 11 -1.04 -10.01 0.51
C GLU A 11 -1.05 -8.77 -0.39
N LEU A 12 -0.19 -7.79 -0.08
CA LEU A 12 -0.02 -6.59 -0.91
C LEU A 12 0.62 -6.93 -2.26
N ASP A 13 1.63 -7.80 -2.30
CA ASP A 13 2.30 -8.24 -3.53
C ASP A 13 1.40 -9.05 -4.46
N ALA A 14 0.36 -9.69 -3.91
CA ALA A 14 -0.64 -10.40 -4.70
C ALA A 14 -1.53 -9.44 -5.53
N ILE A 15 -1.54 -8.14 -5.22
CA ILE A 15 -2.29 -7.13 -5.96
C ILE A 15 -1.49 -6.73 -7.21
N PRO A 16 -2.06 -6.85 -8.43
CA PRO A 16 -1.32 -6.56 -9.67
C PRO A 16 -0.67 -5.17 -9.70
N ALA A 17 -1.33 -4.15 -9.19
CA ALA A 17 -0.80 -2.77 -9.13
C ALA A 17 0.34 -2.58 -8.11
N LEU A 18 0.46 -3.46 -7.10
CA LEU A 18 1.45 -3.37 -6.03
C LEU A 18 2.50 -4.47 -6.09
N LYS A 19 2.45 -5.33 -7.11
CA LYS A 19 3.31 -6.50 -7.23
C LYS A 19 4.80 -6.12 -7.20
N GLY A 20 5.52 -6.69 -6.23
CA GLY A 20 6.94 -6.44 -5.98
C GLY A 20 7.22 -5.26 -5.06
N HIS A 21 6.18 -4.66 -4.46
CA HIS A 21 6.29 -3.50 -3.57
C HIS A 21 5.71 -3.73 -2.17
N GLY A 22 5.14 -4.90 -1.87
CA GLY A 22 4.53 -5.20 -0.57
C GLY A 22 5.47 -4.96 0.61
N PHE A 23 6.74 -5.37 0.48
CA PHE A 23 7.76 -5.13 1.50
C PHE A 23 7.99 -3.62 1.76
N GLU A 24 8.12 -2.82 0.70
CA GLU A 24 8.36 -1.37 0.82
C GLU A 24 7.15 -0.64 1.43
N ILE A 25 5.93 -1.10 1.14
CA ILE A 25 4.70 -0.56 1.73
C ILE A 25 4.65 -0.83 3.24
N VAL A 26 4.93 -2.06 3.67
CA VAL A 26 4.97 -2.44 5.09
C VAL A 26 6.05 -1.64 5.82
N ARG A 27 7.25 -1.58 5.24
CA ARG A 27 8.36 -0.79 5.78
C ARG A 27 8.00 0.70 5.90
N TYR A 28 7.38 1.29 4.87
CA TYR A 28 6.96 2.68 4.90
C TYR A 28 5.99 2.95 6.06
N ARG A 29 4.94 2.13 6.27
CA ARG A 29 3.98 2.36 7.37
C ARG A 29 4.58 2.15 8.76
N GLU A 30 5.61 1.31 8.87
CA GLU A 30 6.36 1.10 10.12
C GLU A 30 7.29 2.29 10.44
N GLU A 31 7.98 2.84 9.43
CA GLU A 31 8.94 3.94 9.61
C GLU A 31 8.27 5.33 9.64
N ARG A 32 7.20 5.53 8.87
CA ARG A 32 6.54 6.84 8.64
C ARG A 32 5.18 6.97 9.31
N GLY A 33 4.65 5.87 9.84
CA GLY A 33 3.31 5.79 10.40
C GLY A 33 2.27 5.32 9.38
N ARG A 34 1.06 5.05 9.88
CA ARG A 34 -0.05 4.48 9.09
C ARG A 34 -0.43 5.37 7.90
N PHE A 35 -0.84 4.74 6.81
CA PHE A 35 -1.46 5.42 5.68
C PHE A 35 -2.80 6.03 6.09
N THR A 36 -3.02 7.27 5.68
CA THR A 36 -4.27 8.04 5.86
C THR A 36 -4.90 8.43 4.53
N SER A 37 -4.18 8.23 3.42
CA SER A 37 -4.67 8.41 2.06
C SER A 37 -3.96 7.48 1.10
N LEU A 38 -4.67 6.94 0.11
CA LEU A 38 -4.07 6.09 -0.92
C LEU A 38 -3.01 6.83 -1.76
N ARG A 39 -3.07 8.16 -1.83
CA ARG A 39 -2.05 8.98 -2.53
C ARG A 39 -0.65 8.85 -1.90
N GLN A 40 -0.57 8.51 -0.62
CA GLN A 40 0.72 8.32 0.06
C GLN A 40 1.48 7.09 -0.45
N LEU A 41 0.85 6.20 -1.22
CA LEU A 41 1.56 5.14 -1.94
C LEU A 41 2.59 5.70 -2.93
N ASP A 42 2.40 6.93 -3.44
CA ASP A 42 3.40 7.59 -4.29
C ASP A 42 4.68 7.99 -3.53
N GLU A 43 4.63 8.02 -2.21
CA GLU A 43 5.80 8.28 -1.35
C GLU A 43 6.60 7.00 -1.07
N VAL A 44 6.06 5.82 -1.39
CA VAL A 44 6.75 4.55 -1.25
C VAL A 44 7.77 4.41 -2.39
N PRO A 45 9.04 4.06 -2.09
CA PRO A 45 10.07 3.92 -3.12
C PRO A 45 9.65 3.00 -4.27
N GLY A 46 9.67 3.55 -5.49
CA GLY A 46 9.37 2.81 -6.71
C GLY A 46 7.88 2.68 -7.07
N LEU A 47 6.97 3.25 -6.28
CA LEU A 47 5.51 3.23 -6.51
C LEU A 47 4.92 4.53 -7.11
N ALA A 48 5.69 5.61 -7.14
CA ALA A 48 5.25 6.89 -7.70
C ALA A 48 4.63 6.72 -9.10
N GLY A 49 3.34 7.06 -9.24
CA GLY A 49 2.60 6.98 -10.50
C GLY A 49 2.26 5.57 -10.98
N LYS A 50 2.34 4.55 -10.11
CA LYS A 50 2.00 3.14 -10.43
C LYS A 50 0.76 2.64 -9.70
N THR A 51 0.02 3.53 -9.06
CA THR A 51 -1.04 3.20 -8.09
C THR A 51 -2.44 3.31 -8.71
N ASP A 52 -2.53 3.48 -10.03
CA ASP A 52 -3.81 3.54 -10.76
C ASP A 52 -4.65 2.29 -10.50
N GLY A 53 -5.91 2.49 -10.10
CA GLY A 53 -6.86 1.41 -9.80
C GLY A 53 -6.64 0.71 -8.45
N VAL A 54 -5.62 1.06 -7.66
CA VAL A 54 -5.35 0.38 -6.38
C VAL A 54 -6.53 0.47 -5.40
N GLY A 55 -7.32 1.55 -5.47
CA GLY A 55 -8.50 1.76 -4.63
C GLY A 55 -9.62 0.73 -4.81
N GLU A 56 -9.58 -0.10 -5.85
CA GLU A 56 -10.51 -1.23 -6.03
C GLU A 56 -10.10 -2.45 -5.18
N ALA A 57 -8.82 -2.54 -4.80
CA ALA A 57 -8.23 -3.69 -4.12
C ALA A 57 -7.90 -3.43 -2.65
N VAL A 58 -7.63 -2.18 -2.26
CA VAL A 58 -7.24 -1.81 -0.89
C VAL A 58 -8.13 -0.75 -0.28
N THR A 59 -8.22 -0.77 1.04
CA THR A 59 -8.89 0.24 1.87
C THR A 59 -7.92 0.76 2.92
N ILE A 60 -8.20 1.95 3.44
CA ILE A 60 -7.63 2.44 4.68
C ILE A 60 -8.77 2.39 5.68
N ALA A 61 -8.70 1.48 6.66
CA ALA A 61 -9.70 1.47 7.72
C ALA A 61 -9.56 2.74 8.57
N ASP A 62 -10.68 3.40 8.85
CA ASP A 62 -10.74 4.44 9.87
C ASP A 62 -10.34 3.81 11.21
N ALA A 63 -9.41 4.47 11.91
CA ALA A 63 -8.84 3.99 13.17
C ALA A 63 -9.88 3.94 14.30
#